data_AF-A0A6L8KVE8-F1
#
_entry.id   AF-A0A6L8KVE8-F1
#
_cell.length_a   1.000
_cell.length_b   1.000
_cell.length_c   1.000
_cell.angle_alpha   90.00
_cell.angle_beta   90.00
_cell.angle_gamma   90.00
#
_symmetry.space_group_name_H-M   'P 1'
#
loop_
_entity.id
_entity.type
_entity.pdbx_description
1 polymer ?
#
loop_
_entity_poly.entity_id
_entity_poly.type
_entity_poly.pdbx_seq_one_letter_code
_entity_poly.pdbx_strand_id
1 'polypeptide(L)' 'MQTKFNWILLACAAAALVVTGYKEMHAKPQPHLVNEASCTPEAIKRIDSITERAIQSSQCAQRAK' A
#
# COMPACT_ATOMS: atom_id res chain seq x y z
N MET A 1 -14.01 20.73 -32.94
CA MET A 1 -14.42 19.55 -32.12
C MET A 1 -13.36 19.11 -31.12
N GLN A 2 -12.05 19.29 -31.40
CA GLN A 2 -10.92 18.94 -30.51
C GLN A 2 -11.05 19.44 -29.06
N THR A 3 -11.40 20.72 -28.84
CA THR A 3 -11.47 21.31 -27.49
C THR A 3 -12.50 20.62 -26.60
N LYS A 4 -13.67 20.27 -27.13
CA LYS A 4 -14.72 19.57 -26.36
C LYS A 4 -14.25 18.18 -25.90
N PHE A 5 -13.55 17.45 -26.77
CA PHE A 5 -12.96 16.16 -26.42
C PHE A 5 -11.86 16.28 -25.37
N ASN A 6 -11.00 17.30 -25.50
CA ASN A 6 -9.93 17.54 -24.53
C ASN A 6 -10.49 17.88 -23.14
N TRP A 7 -11.59 18.63 -23.09
CA TRP A 7 -12.29 18.93 -21.84
C TRP A 7 -12.93 17.69 -21.19
N ILE A 8 -13.49 16.78 -22.00
CA ILE A 8 -14.04 15.51 -21.49
C ILE A 8 -12.91 14.64 -20.92
N LEU A 9 -11.78 14.52 -21.63
CA LEU A 9 -10.63 13.77 -21.16
C LEU A 9 -10.04 14.36 -19.87
N LEU A 10 -9.94 15.69 -19.78
CA LEU A 10 -9.48 16.37 -18.58
C LEU A 10 -10.41 16.11 -17.39
N ALA A 11 -11.73 16.16 -17.61
CA ALA A 11 -12.72 15.86 -16.58
C ALA A 11 -12.63 14.40 -16.10
N CYS A 12 -12.46 13.44 -17.01
CA CYS A 12 -12.25 12.03 -16.67
C CYS A 12 -10.97 11.81 -15.86
N ALA A 13 -9.85 12.42 -16.28
CA ALA A 13 -8.58 12.31 -15.57
C ALA A 13 -8.66 12.91 -14.16
N ALA A 14 -9.28 14.08 -14.02
CA ALA A 14 -9.50 14.72 -12.72
C ALA A 14 -10.37 13.84 -11.80
N ALA A 15 -11.47 13.29 -12.32
CA ALA A 15 -12.33 12.39 -11.56
C ALA A 15 -11.59 11.13 -11.09
N ALA A 16 -10.78 10.52 -11.96
CA ALA A 16 -9.98 9.35 -11.62
C ALA A 16 -8.96 9.65 -10.51
N LEU A 17 -8.29 10.81 -10.55
CA LEU A 17 -7.35 11.23 -9.52
C LEU A 17 -8.05 11.50 -8.18
N VAL A 18 -9.21 12.16 -8.19
CA VAL A 18 -9.98 12.41 -6.97
C VAL A 18 -10.47 11.11 -6.35
N VAL A 19 -11.02 10.18 -7.14
CA VAL A 19 -11.48 8.87 -6.64
C VAL A 19 -10.31 8.05 -6.09
N THR A 20 -9.20 8.00 -6.81
CA THR A 20 -8.01 7.26 -6.38
C THR A 20 -7.40 7.89 -5.13
N GLY A 21 -7.23 9.21 -5.10
CA GLY A 21 -6.72 9.94 -3.94
C GLY A 21 -7.61 9.79 -2.71
N TYR A 22 -8.94 9.91 -2.87
CA TYR A 22 -9.89 9.67 -1.79
C TYR A 22 -9.81 8.22 -1.28
N LYS A 23 -9.73 7.25 -2.20
CA LYS A 23 -9.59 5.83 -1.85
C LYS A 23 -8.27 5.58 -1.12
N GLU A 24 -7.15 6.16 -1.54
CA GLU A 24 -5.85 5.98 -0.86
C GLU A 24 -5.81 6.69 0.50
N MET A 25 -6.41 7.87 0.64
CA MET A 25 -6.48 8.58 1.92
C MET A 25 -7.43 7.92 2.93
N HIS A 26 -8.51 7.28 2.45
CA HIS A 26 -9.48 6.57 3.30
C HIS A 26 -9.23 5.06 3.39
N ALA A 27 -8.39 4.51 2.52
CA ALA A 27 -7.86 3.17 2.69
C ALA A 27 -7.00 3.23 3.94
N LYS A 28 -7.51 2.66 5.03
CA LYS A 28 -6.64 2.25 6.13
C LYS A 28 -5.48 1.49 5.50
N PRO A 29 -4.21 1.83 5.80
CA PRO A 29 -3.09 1.05 5.32
C PRO A 29 -3.43 -0.39 5.66
N GLN A 30 -3.64 -1.23 4.64
CA GLN A 30 -3.92 -2.63 4.88
C GLN A 30 -2.75 -3.10 5.73
N PRO A 31 -2.97 -3.50 6.99
CA PRO A 31 -1.87 -4.01 7.77
C PRO A 31 -1.36 -5.17 6.93
N HIS A 32 -0.10 -5.10 6.48
CA HIS A 32 0.56 -6.30 6.03
C HIS A 32 0.32 -7.30 7.14
N LEU A 33 -0.49 -8.31 6.83
CA LEU A 33 -0.96 -9.29 7.79
C LEU A 33 0.25 -10.17 8.05
N VAL A 34 1.14 -9.66 8.90
CA VAL A 34 2.26 -10.39 9.46
C VAL A 34 1.61 -11.42 10.38
N ASN A 35 1.31 -12.57 9.77
CA ASN A 35 0.79 -13.74 10.45
C ASN A 35 1.90 -14.32 11.35
N GLU A 36 1.58 -15.02 12.42
CA GLU A 36 2.61 -15.55 13.33
C GLU A 36 3.62 -16.46 12.61
N ALA A 37 3.18 -17.17 11.57
CA ALA A 37 4.02 -17.95 10.67
C ALA A 37 5.13 -17.12 9.98
N SER A 38 4.88 -15.83 9.74
CA SER A 38 5.84 -14.89 9.15
C SER A 38 6.75 -14.21 10.19
N CYS A 39 6.48 -14.36 11.49
CA CYS A 39 7.37 -13.87 12.55
C CYS A 39 8.48 -14.85 12.95
N THR A 40 8.58 -15.97 12.25
CA THR A 40 9.67 -16.93 12.45
C THR A 40 10.98 -16.38 11.89
N PRO A 41 12.14 -16.63 12.54
CA PRO A 41 13.43 -16.16 12.06
C PRO A 41 13.75 -16.67 10.64
N GLU A 42 13.22 -17.83 10.26
CA GLU A 42 13.34 -18.42 8.93
C GLU A 42 12.56 -17.62 7.87
N ALA A 43 11.36 -17.14 8.19
CA ALA A 43 10.56 -16.32 7.28
C ALA A 43 11.18 -14.94 7.08
N ILE A 44 11.68 -14.31 8.15
CA ILE A 44 12.35 -13.00 8.09
C ILE A 44 13.65 -13.08 7.28
N LYS A 45 14.41 -14.17 7.43
CA LYS A 45 15.68 -14.38 6.71
C LYS A 45 15.50 -14.63 5.21
N ARG A 46 14.34 -15.15 4.78
CA ARG A 46 13.99 -15.35 3.37
C ARG A 46 13.56 -14.08 2.63
N ILE A 47 13.38 -12.96 3.35
CA ILE A 47 13.05 -11.68 2.71
C ILE A 47 14.34 -11.08 2.17
N ASP A 48 14.46 -11.01 0.85
CA ASP A 48 15.64 -10.46 0.16
C ASP A 48 15.72 -8.92 0.27
N SER A 49 14.58 -8.26 0.48
CA SER A 49 14.52 -6.81 0.70
C SER A 49 14.80 -6.45 2.15
N ILE A 50 15.88 -5.69 2.39
CA ILE A 50 16.27 -5.23 3.73
C ILE A 50 15.17 -4.39 4.38
N THR A 51 14.51 -3.52 3.61
CA THR A 51 13.43 -2.65 4.11
C THR A 51 12.22 -3.46 4.53
N GLU A 52 11.85 -4.47 3.75
CA GLU A 52 10.70 -5.34 4.02
C GLU A 52 10.98 -6.26 5.23
N ARG A 53 12.22 -6.72 5.37
CA ARG A 53 12.70 -7.45 6.56
C ARG A 53 12.59 -6.61 7.83
N ALA A 54 12.97 -5.34 7.76
CA ALA A 54 12.90 -4.41 8.89
C ALA A 54 11.44 -4.13 9.28
N ILE A 55 10.56 -3.91 8.30
CA ILE A 55 9.12 -3.71 8.54
C ILE A 55 8.51 -4.96 9.19
N GLN A 56 8.81 -6.14 8.69
CA GLN A 56 8.29 -7.39 9.25
C GLN A 56 8.80 -7.63 10.67
N SER A 57 10.09 -7.40 10.94
CA SER A 57 10.66 -7.55 12.28
C SER A 57 10.04 -6.59 13.31
N SER A 58 9.78 -5.33 12.91
CA SER A 58 9.17 -4.33 13.80
C SER A 58 7.70 -4.64 14.09
N GLN A 59 6.95 -5.15 13.10
CA GLN A 59 5.56 -5.58 13.28
C GLN A 59 5.44 -6.83 14.17
N CYS A 60 6.36 -7.79 14.05
CA CYS A 60 6.43 -8.94 14.94
C CYS A 60 6.74 -8.54 16.39
N ALA A 61 7.69 -7.61 16.59
CA ALA A 61 8.03 -7.11 17.92
C ALA A 61 6.88 -6.32 18.58
N GLN A 62 6.09 -5.58 17.80
CA GLN A 62 4.90 -4.88 18.33
C GLN A 62 3.77 -5.83 18.76
N ARG A 63 3.67 -7.03 18.18
CA ARG A 63 2.66 -8.03 18.59
C ARG A 63 3.05 -8.84 19.81
N ALA A 64 4.35 -8.93 20.13
CA ALA A 64 4.85 -9.65 21.30
C ALA A 64 4.76 -8.85 22.61
N LYS A 65 4.17 -7.65 22.58
CA LYS A 65 4.01 -6.74 23.72
C LYS A 65 2.55 -6.63 24.11
#